data_AF-A0A3N5NTI1-F1
#
_entry.id   AF-A0A3N5NTI1-F1
#
_cell.length_a   1.000
_cell.length_b   1.000
_cell.length_c   1.000
_cell.angle_alpha   90.00
_cell.angle_beta   90.00
_cell.angle_gamma   90.00
#
_symmetry.space_group_name_H-M   'P 1'
#
loop_
_entity.id
_entity.type
_entity.pdbx_description
1 polymer ?
#
loop_
_entity_poly.entity_id
_entity_poly.type
_entity_poly.pdbx_seq_one_letter_code
_entity_poly.pdbx_strand_id
1 'polypeptide(L)'
;EFINRIEEIIVFEALGDEDLRRIMLLLVDQLNDNLVNRQLKIVLAPEVIDWIIDLTCKDRSYGARPLRRAIQRYVEDPLSEELIRGHLRGGDIEVYLENGSLAYRTAGEVAAGRRLS
;
A
#
# COMPACT_ATOMS: atom_id res chain seq x y z
N GLU A 1 -17.94 47.92 -12.88
CA GLU A 1 -18.24 46.66 -13.58
C GLU A 1 -17.49 45.54 -12.87
N PHE A 2 -18.22 44.65 -12.21
CA PHE A 2 -17.68 43.53 -11.45
C PHE A 2 -18.47 42.30 -11.89
N ILE A 3 -17.85 41.12 -11.88
CA ILE A 3 -18.31 39.84 -12.42
C ILE A 3 -17.89 39.61 -13.87
N ASN A 4 -16.61 39.30 -14.02
CA ASN A 4 -16.16 38.21 -14.89
C ASN A 4 -14.99 37.50 -14.18
N ARG A 5 -15.30 36.80 -13.08
CA ARG A 5 -14.47 35.70 -12.61
C ARG A 5 -15.30 34.45 -12.85
N ILE A 6 -14.99 33.77 -13.94
CA ILE A 6 -15.52 32.45 -14.25
C ILE A 6 -15.16 31.57 -13.05
N GLU A 7 -16.17 31.20 -12.27
CA GLU A 7 -16.09 30.13 -11.30
C GLU A 7 -15.97 28.83 -12.11
N GLU A 8 -14.73 28.45 -12.42
CA GLU A 8 -14.47 27.14 -13.01
C GLU A 8 -14.81 26.08 -11.96
N ILE A 9 -15.94 25.41 -12.16
CA ILE A 9 -16.37 24.30 -11.29
C ILE A 9 -15.46 23.12 -11.61
N ILE A 10 -14.51 22.84 -10.72
CA ILE A 10 -13.68 21.63 -10.81
C ILE A 10 -14.56 20.42 -10.49
N VAL A 11 -14.90 19.65 -11.52
CA VAL A 11 -15.61 18.37 -11.37
C VAL A 11 -14.58 17.28 -11.14
N PHE A 12 -14.63 16.62 -9.98
CA PHE A 12 -13.81 15.45 -9.71
C PHE A 12 -14.57 14.20 -10.13
N GLU A 13 -13.99 13.43 -11.06
CA GLU A 13 -14.49 12.10 -11.39
C GLU A 13 -14.29 11.14 -10.21
N ALA A 14 -15.19 10.16 -10.07
CA ALA A 14 -15.03 9.12 -9.05
C ALA A 14 -13.84 8.21 -9.40
N LEU A 15 -13.05 7.82 -8.40
CA LEU A 15 -11.87 6.98 -8.61
C LEU A 15 -12.25 5.57 -9.10
N GLY A 16 -11.75 5.19 -10.28
CA GLY A 16 -11.83 3.82 -10.78
C GLY A 16 -10.80 2.90 -10.10
N ASP A 17 -10.86 1.60 -10.40
CA ASP A 17 -9.92 0.63 -9.83
C ASP A 17 -8.48 0.86 -10.28
N GLU A 18 -8.28 1.26 -11.55
CA GLU A 18 -6.98 1.62 -12.07
C GLU A 18 -6.39 2.85 -11.34
N ASP A 19 -7.22 3.85 -11.03
CA ASP A 19 -6.78 5.01 -10.25
C ASP A 19 -6.37 4.60 -8.83
N LEU A 20 -7.17 3.73 -8.19
CA LEU A 20 -6.87 3.22 -6.86
C LEU A 20 -5.58 2.39 -6.85
N ARG A 21 -5.35 1.54 -7.87
CA ARG A 21 -4.09 0.80 -8.02
C ARG A 21 -2.90 1.75 -8.17
N ARG A 22 -3.03 2.78 -9.01
CA ARG A 22 -1.97 3.78 -9.19
C ARG A 22 -1.70 4.55 -7.90
N ILE A 23 -2.74 4.92 -7.17
CA ILE A 23 -2.61 5.58 -5.86
C ILE A 23 -1.96 4.63 -4.85
N MET A 24 -2.30 3.35 -4.85
CA MET A 24 -1.64 2.34 -4.01
C MET A 24 -0.13 2.29 -4.29
N LEU A 25 0.27 2.24 -5.55
CA LEU A 25 1.70 2.26 -5.92
C LEU A 25 2.40 3.52 -5.39
N LEU A 26 1.78 4.69 -5.57
CA LEU A 26 2.32 5.95 -5.03
C LEU A 26 2.46 5.95 -3.51
N LEU A 27 1.51 5.34 -2.80
CA LEU A 27 1.56 5.22 -1.34
C LEU A 27 2.65 4.24 -0.88
N VAL A 28 2.88 3.16 -1.63
CA VAL A 28 3.98 2.23 -1.37
C VAL A 28 5.33 2.90 -1.62
N ASP A 29 5.46 3.69 -2.68
CA ASP A 29 6.67 4.47 -2.92
C ASP A 29 6.93 5.47 -1.78
N GLN A 30 5.90 6.20 -1.32
CA GLN A 30 6.00 7.08 -0.15
C GLN A 30 6.37 6.31 1.13
N LEU A 31 5.85 5.10 1.32
CA LEU A 31 6.25 4.26 2.44
C LEU A 31 7.74 3.93 2.34
N ASN A 32 8.20 3.52 1.16
CA ASN A 32 9.60 3.17 0.91
C ASN A 32 10.55 4.35 1.17
N ASP A 33 10.16 5.57 0.82
CA ASP A 33 10.94 6.78 1.13
C ASP A 33 11.23 6.91 2.64
N ASN A 34 10.28 6.54 3.48
CA ASN A 34 10.44 6.55 4.94
C ASN A 34 11.29 5.38 5.47
N LEU A 35 11.41 4.31 4.69
CA LEU A 35 12.10 3.07 5.04
C LEU A 35 13.55 3.01 4.54
N VAL A 36 13.98 3.93 3.67
CA VAL A 36 15.36 4.01 3.15
C VAL A 36 16.40 3.98 4.28
N ASN A 37 16.18 4.76 5.34
CA ASN A 37 17.10 4.83 6.49
C ASN A 37 17.17 3.51 7.29
N ARG A 38 16.20 2.61 7.10
CA ARG A 38 16.15 1.29 7.73
C ARG A 38 16.68 0.18 6.83
N GLN A 39 17.23 0.52 5.66
CA GLN A 39 17.69 -0.43 4.64
C GLN A 39 16.58 -1.41 4.22
N LEU A 40 15.34 -0.92 4.15
CA LEU A 40 14.18 -1.71 3.78
C LEU A 40 13.53 -1.13 2.54
N LYS A 41 13.13 -2.03 1.64
CA LYS A 41 12.30 -1.71 0.50
C LYS A 41 11.18 -2.73 0.40
N ILE A 42 9.95 -2.25 0.40
CA ILE A 42 8.75 -3.08 0.31
C ILE A 42 8.25 -3.07 -1.13
N VAL A 43 7.92 -4.26 -1.63
CA VAL A 43 7.22 -4.48 -2.90
C VAL A 43 5.95 -5.25 -2.59
N LEU A 44 4.81 -4.77 -3.05
CA LEU A 44 3.54 -5.50 -2.96
C LEU A 44 3.32 -6.29 -4.24
N ALA A 45 3.00 -7.57 -4.12
CA ALA A 45 2.52 -8.35 -5.25
C ALA A 45 1.16 -7.79 -5.73
N PRO A 46 0.83 -7.87 -7.03
CA PRO A 46 -0.40 -7.28 -7.58
C PRO A 46 -1.67 -7.71 -6.84
N GLU A 47 -1.76 -8.97 -6.44
CA GLU A 47 -2.91 -9.51 -5.72
C GLU A 47 -3.09 -8.90 -4.32
N VAL A 48 -2.01 -8.43 -3.69
CA VAL A 48 -2.08 -7.72 -2.40
C VAL A 48 -2.68 -6.32 -2.59
N ILE A 49 -2.33 -5.65 -3.69
CA ILE A 49 -2.88 -4.33 -4.02
C ILE A 49 -4.39 -4.43 -4.20
N ASP A 50 -4.84 -5.39 -5.01
CA ASP A 50 -6.26 -5.64 -5.25
C ASP A 50 -6.99 -6.00 -3.95
N TRP A 51 -6.39 -6.85 -3.12
CA TRP A 51 -6.95 -7.23 -1.82
C TRP A 51 -7.13 -6.05 -0.86
N ILE A 52 -6.17 -5.12 -0.81
CA ILE A 52 -6.28 -3.91 0.02
C ILE A 52 -7.41 -3.00 -0.49
N ILE A 53 -7.52 -2.82 -1.81
CA ILE A 53 -8.57 -2.01 -2.43
C ILE A 53 -9.95 -2.62 -2.12
N ASP A 54 -10.13 -3.91 -2.34
CA ASP A 54 -11.38 -4.63 -2.08
C ASP A 54 -11.77 -4.60 -0.61
N LEU A 55 -10.79 -4.62 0.30
CA LEU A 55 -11.03 -4.56 1.74
C LEU A 55 -11.48 -3.17 2.19
N THR A 56 -10.99 -2.10 1.57
CA THR A 56 -11.06 -0.74 2.16
C THR A 56 -11.79 0.31 1.32
N CYS A 57 -12.00 0.08 0.03
CA CYS A 57 -12.62 1.02 -0.91
C CYS A 57 -13.92 0.50 -1.54
N LYS A 58 -14.65 -0.40 -0.86
CA LYS A 58 -15.98 -0.87 -1.30
C LYS A 58 -16.97 0.28 -1.54
N ASP A 59 -16.88 1.33 -0.74
CA ASP A 59 -17.61 2.58 -0.93
C ASP A 59 -16.66 3.64 -1.52
N ARG A 60 -16.80 3.90 -2.82
CA ARG A 60 -15.94 4.83 -3.56
C ARG A 60 -16.13 6.30 -3.15
N SER A 61 -17.16 6.63 -2.37
CA SER A 61 -17.41 7.99 -1.89
C SER A 61 -16.31 8.51 -0.96
N TYR A 62 -15.55 7.62 -0.30
CA TYR A 62 -14.45 7.97 0.58
C TYR A 62 -13.12 8.22 -0.16
N GLY A 63 -13.09 7.97 -1.47
CA GLY A 63 -11.90 8.06 -2.31
C GLY A 63 -10.76 7.15 -1.81
N ALA A 64 -9.51 7.56 -2.08
CA ALA A 64 -8.31 6.81 -1.70
C ALA A 64 -7.86 6.98 -0.24
N ARG A 65 -8.57 7.78 0.57
CA ARG A 65 -8.17 8.09 1.96
C ARG A 65 -8.01 6.84 2.83
N PRO A 66 -8.83 5.78 2.70
CA PRO A 66 -8.66 4.54 3.45
C PRO A 66 -7.36 3.79 3.15
N LEU A 67 -6.84 3.91 1.92
CA LEU A 67 -5.69 3.12 1.44
C LEU A 67 -4.42 3.37 2.26
N ARG A 68 -4.15 4.63 2.65
CA ARG A 68 -2.98 4.97 3.47
C ARG A 68 -3.02 4.23 4.82
N ARG A 69 -4.16 4.23 5.49
CA ARG A 69 -4.32 3.50 6.76
C ARG A 69 -4.26 1.99 6.57
N ALA A 70 -4.73 1.49 5.43
CA ALA A 70 -4.66 0.07 5.11
C ALA A 70 -3.23 -0.41 4.95
N ILE A 71 -2.41 0.29 4.15
CA ILE A 71 -0.99 -0.02 3.99
C ILE A 71 -0.27 0.01 5.33
N GLN A 72 -0.50 1.06 6.13
CA GLN A 72 0.12 1.16 7.46
C GLN A 72 -0.22 -0.07 8.32
N ARG A 73 -1.51 -0.36 8.47
CA ARG A 73 -2.00 -1.44 9.35
C ARG A 73 -1.61 -2.84 8.90
N TYR A 74 -1.72 -3.12 7.60
CA TYR A 74 -1.60 -4.48 7.07
C TYR A 74 -0.21 -4.81 6.55
N VAL A 75 0.64 -3.81 6.31
CA VAL A 75 1.97 -3.98 5.72
C VAL A 75 3.05 -3.37 6.61
N GLU A 76 2.98 -2.08 6.90
CA GLU A 76 4.05 -1.37 7.63
C GLU A 76 4.18 -1.85 9.08
N ASP A 77 3.07 -1.89 9.83
CA ASP A 77 3.08 -2.26 11.24
C ASP A 77 3.58 -3.71 11.44
N PRO A 78 3.08 -4.73 10.71
CA PRO A 78 3.52 -6.11 10.91
C PRO A 78 4.98 -6.34 10.47
N LEU A 79 5.44 -5.70 9.39
CA LEU A 79 6.85 -5.78 8.99
C LEU A 79 7.78 -5.09 9.98
N SER A 80 7.34 -3.97 10.56
CA SER A 80 8.08 -3.29 11.62
C SER A 80 8.20 -4.16 12.87
N GLU A 81 7.14 -4.87 13.24
CA GLU A 81 7.19 -5.82 14.36
C GLU A 81 8.15 -6.99 14.07
N GLU A 82 8.13 -7.55 12.87
CA GLU A 82 9.04 -8.64 12.48
C GLU A 82 10.51 -8.19 12.43
N LEU A 83 10.76 -6.93 12.05
CA LEU A 83 12.08 -6.30 12.15
C LEU A 83 12.53 -6.20 13.62
N ILE A 84 11.66 -5.71 14.52
CA ILE A 84 11.95 -5.57 15.96
C ILE A 84 12.23 -6.93 16.61
N ARG A 85 11.48 -7.97 16.21
CA ARG A 85 11.68 -9.35 16.68
C ARG A 85 12.95 -10.01 16.11
N GLY A 86 13.63 -9.36 15.15
CA GLY A 86 14.84 -9.87 14.52
C GLY A 86 14.59 -10.98 13.49
N HIS A 87 13.34 -11.18 13.09
CA HIS A 87 12.94 -12.17 12.08
C HIS A 87 13.18 -11.67 10.66
N LEU A 88 13.13 -10.36 10.48
CA LEU A 88 13.38 -9.66 9.24
C LEU A 88 14.69 -8.88 9.38
N ARG A 89 15.59 -9.01 8.39
CA ARG A 89 16.99 -8.52 8.50
C ARG A 89 17.30 -7.27 7.66
N GLY A 90 16.33 -6.73 6.92
CA GLY A 90 16.60 -5.70 5.92
C GLY A 90 16.53 -6.24 4.49
N GLY A 91 16.63 -5.33 3.53
CA GLY A 91 16.64 -5.64 2.09
C GLY A 91 15.30 -5.39 1.40
N ASP A 92 15.21 -5.96 0.20
CA ASP A 92 14.00 -5.94 -0.60
C ASP A 92 13.05 -7.02 -0.07
N ILE A 93 11.85 -6.62 0.35
CA ILE A 93 10.84 -7.47 0.97
C ILE A 93 9.62 -7.47 0.05
N GLU A 94 9.22 -8.65 -0.38
CA GLU A 94 8.00 -8.84 -1.16
C GLU A 94 6.87 -9.31 -0.25
N VAL A 95 5.75 -8.60 -0.27
CA VAL A 95 4.51 -8.99 0.41
C VAL A 95 3.55 -9.57 -0.61
N TYR A 96 3.01 -10.74 -0.33
CA TYR A 96 2.17 -11.51 -1.25
C TYR A 96 0.99 -12.16 -0.49
N LEU A 97 0.02 -12.70 -1.23
CA LEU A 97 -1.06 -13.48 -0.62
C LEU A 97 -0.73 -14.97 -0.64
N GLU A 98 -0.87 -15.60 0.52
CA GLU A 98 -0.77 -17.05 0.70
C GLU A 98 -2.06 -17.56 1.36
N ASN A 99 -2.84 -18.35 0.62
CA ASN A 99 -4.09 -18.93 1.13
C ASN A 99 -5.06 -17.87 1.72
N GLY A 100 -5.14 -16.69 1.08
CA GLY A 100 -6.00 -15.59 1.50
C GLY A 100 -5.49 -14.78 2.70
N SER A 101 -4.28 -15.05 3.17
CA SER A 101 -3.60 -14.28 4.22
C SER A 101 -2.36 -13.61 3.67
N LEU A 102 -1.98 -12.45 4.21
CA LEU A 102 -0.75 -11.79 3.80
C LEU A 102 0.47 -12.54 4.34
N ALA A 103 1.50 -12.64 3.52
CA ALA A 103 2.80 -13.20 3.85
C ALA A 103 3.91 -12.34 3.24
N TYR A 104 5.13 -12.46 3.75
CA TYR A 104 6.30 -11.76 3.26
C TYR A 104 7.47 -12.70 3.00
N ARG A 105 8.36 -12.31 2.09
CA ARG A 105 9.64 -12.96 1.82
C ARG A 105 10.70 -11.94 1.44
N THR A 106 11.97 -12.26 1.65
CA THR A 106 13.07 -11.49 1.08
C THR A 106 13.12 -11.70 -0.43
N ALA A 107 13.23 -10.64 -1.23
CA ALA A 107 13.34 -10.74 -2.67
C ALA A 107 14.61 -11.54 -3.03
N GLY A 108 14.43 -12.65 -3.75
CA GLY A 108 15.51 -13.57 -4.14
C GLY A 108 15.63 -14.83 -3.27
N GLU A 109 14.94 -14.92 -2.13
CA GLU A 109 14.81 -16.17 -1.37
C GLU A 109 13.53 -16.91 -1.77
N VAL A 110 13.66 -18.07 -2.41
CA VAL A 110 12.55 -18.95 -2.84
C VAL A 110 12.02 -19.81 -1.67
N ALA A 111 12.48 -19.56 -0.44
CA ALA A 111 11.98 -20.27 0.74
C ALA A 111 10.53 -19.85 1.04
N ALA A 112 9.74 -20.76 1.61
CA ALA A 112 8.37 -20.50 2.04
C ALA A 112 8.35 -19.24 2.92
N GLY A 113 7.66 -18.19 2.45
CA GLY A 113 7.58 -16.92 3.15
C GLY A 113 6.83 -17.05 4.47
N ARG A 114 6.87 -15.97 5.26
CA ARG A 114 6.28 -15.95 6.60
C ARG A 114 4.99 -15.15 6.61
N ARG A 115 3.95 -15.65 7.27
CA ARG A 115 2.67 -14.95 7.42
C ARG A 115 2.82 -13.66 8.24
N LEU A 116 2.14 -12.60 7.81
CA LEU A 116 1.94 -11.40 8.61
C LEU A 116 0.79 -11.70 9.61
N SER A 117 1.11 -11.69 10.90
CA SER A 117 0.16 -11.94 12.00
C SER A 117 -0.40 -10.65 12.58
#